data_AF-A0AAW4NMM8-F1
#
_entry.id   AF-A0AAW4NMM8-F1
#
_cell.length_a   1.000
_cell.length_b   1.000
_cell.length_c   1.000
_cell.angle_alpha   90.00
_cell.angle_beta   90.00
_cell.angle_gamma   90.00
#
_symmetry.space_group_name_H-M   'P 1'
#
loop_
_entity.id
_entity.type
_entity.pdbx_description
1 polymer ?
#
loop_
_entity_poly.entity_id
_entity_poly.type
_entity_poly.pdbx_seq_one_letter_code
_entity_poly.pdbx_strand_id
1 'polypeptide(L)'
;MKHYFFLFLMIYFCPFYVMGQDDSSVKMTELTDESQLVDGGIYIMTGYADNQYFGSQYKLFNASYYFSSGIKEGNKPSTKLSDLLPYCDLLCFERHEDGWYVRNLTSERMGVNRRYLCADKDYKGFLKLNYMPNNHNILSFKKENGKLEALIGGEKVRYDKNSGRYLLGKNVATTSPVSFYQLENASLLLCDTLDIYSIHTTAYVRLKRHFKSDCFNTLILPFEVENYKKVFGEGALAYLPMGISDGKLHFKKVDGPLEANTPYLLCGKLDVVEDDIHDFGLVKLSYNQDVSLVYQKQEITCHGVYKADEYRPKKGTYFFGDSKLYKQEADEKINMKAFRWSFTSSETFNAKAFSMEEILSIIKIPSTLKTESAKIYTLEGQFVGTSLRTLPKGIYISQGRKIVIK
;
A
#
# COMPACT_ATOMS: atom_id res chain seq x y z
N MET A 1 -17.23 8.62 -30.30
CA MET A 1 -16.71 7.38 -29.72
C MET A 1 -15.52 7.74 -28.83
N LYS A 2 -15.75 7.89 -27.52
CA LYS A 2 -14.69 8.17 -26.53
C LYS A 2 -14.16 6.83 -26.05
N HIS A 3 -12.86 6.59 -26.24
CA HIS A 3 -12.17 5.40 -25.75
C HIS A 3 -12.02 5.48 -24.23
N TYR A 4 -12.92 4.81 -23.52
CA TYR A 4 -12.67 4.36 -22.15
C TYR A 4 -11.89 3.05 -22.24
N PHE A 5 -10.57 3.10 -22.05
CA PHE A 5 -9.79 1.88 -21.81
C PHE A 5 -9.86 1.55 -20.32
N PHE A 6 -10.94 0.87 -19.94
CA PHE A 6 -10.99 0.14 -18.68
C PHE A 6 -10.03 -1.04 -18.80
N LEU A 7 -8.79 -0.89 -18.35
CA LEU A 7 -7.88 -2.02 -18.15
C LEU A 7 -7.87 -2.41 -16.67
N PHE A 8 -8.98 -2.99 -16.22
CA PHE A 8 -8.98 -3.83 -15.03
C PHE A 8 -8.48 -5.22 -15.48
N LEU A 9 -7.16 -5.40 -15.54
CA LEU A 9 -6.59 -6.74 -15.53
C LEU A 9 -6.09 -7.01 -14.10
N MET A 10 -6.50 -8.14 -13.54
CA MET A 10 -5.99 -8.67 -12.28
C MET A 10 -4.46 -8.71 -12.32
N ILE A 11 -3.80 -7.75 -11.66
CA ILE A 11 -2.38 -7.79 -11.36
C ILE A 11 -2.28 -8.12 -9.88
N TYR A 12 -2.18 -9.40 -9.57
CA TYR A 12 -1.57 -9.83 -8.32
C TYR A 12 -0.06 -9.92 -8.55
N PHE A 13 0.72 -9.74 -7.48
CA PHE A 13 2.17 -10.02 -7.36
C PHE A 13 3.18 -8.86 -7.44
N CYS A 14 2.84 -7.66 -6.96
CA CYS A 14 3.81 -6.78 -6.29
C CYS A 14 3.07 -5.97 -5.19
N PRO A 15 3.60 -5.83 -3.95
CA PRO A 15 3.03 -4.90 -2.98
C PRO A 15 3.04 -3.49 -3.56
N PHE A 16 4.19 -3.06 -4.03
CA PHE A 16 4.36 -1.70 -4.50
C PHE A 16 4.26 -1.71 -6.02
N TYR A 17 3.36 -0.89 -6.55
CA TYR A 17 3.49 -0.50 -7.95
C TYR A 17 4.53 0.61 -8.01
N VAL A 18 5.50 0.45 -8.89
CA VAL A 18 6.39 1.57 -9.19
C VAL A 18 5.72 2.42 -10.26
N MET A 19 5.50 3.67 -9.92
CA MET A 19 5.02 4.67 -10.87
C MET A 19 6.04 5.79 -10.99
N GLY A 20 6.03 6.45 -12.14
CA GLY A 20 6.87 7.61 -12.37
C GLY A 20 6.40 8.84 -11.59
N GLN A 21 7.34 9.64 -11.11
CA GLN A 21 7.07 10.92 -10.43
C GLN A 21 6.56 11.97 -11.45
N ASP A 22 5.60 12.81 -11.08
CA ASP A 22 5.08 13.96 -11.87
C ASP A 22 5.01 13.73 -13.39
N ASP A 23 4.26 12.70 -13.82
CA ASP A 23 4.10 12.24 -15.20
C ASP A 23 5.38 11.82 -15.96
N SER A 24 6.55 11.87 -15.32
CA SER A 24 7.80 11.35 -15.88
C SER A 24 7.78 9.83 -15.88
N SER A 25 8.37 9.18 -16.90
CA SER A 25 8.52 7.73 -16.89
C SER A 25 9.61 7.29 -15.91
N VAL A 26 9.42 6.15 -15.23
CA VAL A 26 10.48 5.49 -14.45
C VAL A 26 11.68 5.25 -15.35
N LYS A 27 12.84 5.76 -14.96
CA LYS A 27 14.11 5.54 -15.69
C LYS A 27 14.88 4.44 -15.00
N MET A 28 15.36 3.48 -15.78
CA MET A 28 16.17 2.36 -15.30
C MET A 28 17.60 2.54 -15.80
N THR A 29 18.52 2.80 -14.87
CA THR A 29 19.94 2.96 -15.19
C THR A 29 20.71 1.71 -14.72
N GLU A 30 21.43 1.05 -15.62
CA GLU A 30 22.25 -0.11 -15.27
C GLU A 30 23.41 0.29 -14.35
N LEU A 31 23.60 -0.48 -13.29
CA LEU A 31 24.76 -0.35 -12.42
C LEU A 31 25.99 -0.94 -13.11
N THR A 32 26.95 -0.08 -13.46
CA THR A 32 28.19 -0.44 -14.18
C THR A 32 29.44 -0.21 -13.34
N ASP A 33 29.32 0.49 -12.21
CA ASP A 33 30.37 0.71 -11.24
C ASP A 33 29.80 0.77 -9.82
N GLU A 34 30.58 0.32 -8.82
CA GLU A 34 30.14 0.36 -7.41
C GLU A 34 29.93 1.79 -6.90
N SER A 35 30.65 2.78 -7.44
CA SER A 35 30.49 4.19 -7.05
C SER A 35 29.12 4.79 -7.39
N GLN A 36 28.33 4.12 -8.24
CA GLN A 36 26.97 4.53 -8.61
C GLN A 36 25.91 4.07 -7.59
N LEU A 37 26.30 3.33 -6.56
CA LEU A 37 25.38 2.92 -5.51
C LEU A 37 24.87 4.11 -4.71
N VAL A 38 23.57 4.10 -4.45
CA VAL A 38 22.89 5.08 -3.61
C VAL A 38 22.35 4.37 -2.38
N ASP A 39 22.74 4.84 -1.20
CA ASP A 39 22.18 4.35 0.06
C ASP A 39 20.69 4.66 0.14
N GLY A 40 19.89 3.62 0.40
CA GLY A 40 18.43 3.68 0.30
C GLY A 40 17.88 3.64 -1.13
N GLY A 41 18.73 3.52 -2.16
CA GLY A 41 18.31 3.47 -3.55
C GLY A 41 17.48 2.22 -3.86
N ILE A 42 16.49 2.36 -4.74
CA ILE A 42 15.61 1.27 -5.18
C ILE A 42 16.13 0.73 -6.52
N TYR A 43 16.23 -0.60 -6.61
CA TYR A 43 16.77 -1.31 -7.75
C TYR A 43 15.87 -2.49 -8.14
N ILE A 44 16.01 -2.94 -9.38
CA ILE A 44 15.58 -4.27 -9.82
C ILE A 44 16.80 -5.10 -10.20
N MET A 45 16.66 -6.42 -10.11
CA MET A 45 17.69 -7.39 -10.51
C MET A 45 17.19 -8.19 -11.71
N THR A 46 18.04 -8.36 -12.72
CA THR A 46 17.67 -9.11 -13.92
C THR A 46 18.81 -9.99 -14.42
N GLY A 47 18.46 -11.12 -15.03
CA GLY A 47 19.36 -11.89 -15.89
C GLY A 47 19.16 -11.51 -17.36
N TYR A 48 20.22 -11.57 -18.17
CA TYR A 48 20.12 -11.35 -19.62
C TYR A 48 20.70 -12.54 -20.39
N ALA A 49 19.86 -13.18 -21.21
CA ALA A 49 20.25 -14.32 -22.04
C ALA A 49 19.41 -14.36 -23.33
N ASP A 50 19.97 -14.89 -24.41
CA ASP A 50 19.26 -15.04 -25.70
C ASP A 50 18.56 -13.76 -26.19
N ASN A 51 19.20 -12.60 -25.99
CA ASN A 51 18.68 -11.26 -26.29
C ASN A 51 17.38 -10.88 -25.55
N GLN A 52 17.17 -11.48 -24.38
CA GLN A 52 16.02 -11.20 -23.53
C GLN A 52 16.46 -10.98 -22.09
N TYR A 53 15.77 -10.06 -21.44
CA TYR A 53 15.83 -9.87 -20.00
C TYR A 53 14.86 -10.81 -19.30
N PHE A 54 15.26 -11.24 -18.10
CA PHE A 54 14.47 -12.07 -17.20
C PHE A 54 14.39 -11.36 -15.86
N GLY A 55 13.18 -11.09 -15.36
CA GLY A 55 12.97 -10.42 -14.07
C GLY A 55 13.23 -11.35 -12.88
N SER A 56 13.65 -10.80 -11.74
CA SER A 56 13.89 -11.59 -10.52
C SER A 56 12.70 -11.57 -9.57
N GLN A 57 12.24 -12.72 -9.10
CA GLN A 57 11.22 -12.82 -8.06
C GLN A 57 11.58 -13.87 -7.02
N TYR A 58 11.39 -13.56 -5.75
CA TYR A 58 11.61 -14.47 -4.63
C TYR A 58 10.35 -15.31 -4.40
N LYS A 59 10.39 -16.60 -4.76
CA LYS A 59 9.21 -17.46 -4.79
C LYS A 59 9.44 -18.81 -4.10
N LEU A 60 8.35 -19.38 -3.59
CA LEU A 60 8.32 -20.74 -3.05
C LEU A 60 8.28 -21.78 -4.18
N PHE A 61 9.21 -22.73 -4.15
CA PHE A 61 9.23 -23.88 -5.03
C PHE A 61 9.70 -25.13 -4.28
N ASN A 62 8.95 -26.24 -4.39
CA ASN A 62 9.23 -27.51 -3.72
C ASN A 62 9.66 -27.33 -2.25
N ALA A 63 8.87 -26.57 -1.48
CA ALA A 63 9.08 -26.25 -0.06
C ALA A 63 10.30 -25.35 0.27
N SER A 64 10.98 -24.77 -0.72
CA SER A 64 12.08 -23.83 -0.51
C SER A 64 11.85 -22.50 -1.25
N TYR A 65 12.23 -21.39 -0.61
CA TYR A 65 12.21 -20.07 -1.26
C TYR A 65 13.57 -19.75 -1.89
N TYR A 66 13.55 -19.20 -3.09
CA TYR A 66 14.73 -18.69 -3.80
C TYR A 66 14.33 -17.73 -4.93
N PHE A 67 15.30 -17.01 -5.48
CA PHE A 67 15.07 -16.11 -6.61
C PHE A 67 14.97 -16.88 -7.94
N SER A 68 13.94 -16.57 -8.72
CA SER A 68 13.67 -17.19 -10.03
C SER A 68 12.97 -16.21 -10.97
N SER A 69 13.07 -16.46 -12.28
CA SER A 69 12.35 -15.76 -13.34
C SER A 69 11.09 -16.48 -13.81
N GLY A 70 10.82 -17.71 -13.33
CA GLY A 70 9.62 -18.51 -13.64
C GLY A 70 9.44 -19.69 -12.66
N ILE A 71 8.22 -20.17 -12.36
CA ILE A 71 7.56 -21.24 -13.16
C ILE A 71 5.99 -21.20 -13.14
N LYS A 72 5.29 -20.34 -12.39
CA LYS A 72 3.80 -20.43 -12.25
C LYS A 72 2.91 -19.26 -12.73
N GLU A 73 3.44 -18.07 -13.03
CA GLU A 73 2.60 -16.84 -13.08
C GLU A 73 2.84 -15.90 -14.27
N GLY A 74 3.36 -16.40 -15.39
CA GLY A 74 3.43 -15.59 -16.62
C GLY A 74 4.45 -14.44 -16.61
N ASN A 75 5.49 -14.50 -15.75
CA ASN A 75 6.70 -13.72 -15.94
C ASN A 75 7.30 -14.14 -17.30
N LYS A 76 7.19 -13.26 -18.29
CA LYS A 76 7.65 -13.51 -19.66
C LYS A 76 8.97 -12.77 -19.85
N PRO A 77 10.02 -13.45 -20.34
CA PRO A 77 11.20 -12.73 -20.78
C PRO A 77 10.81 -11.66 -21.79
N SER A 78 11.47 -10.51 -21.73
CA SER A 78 11.22 -9.41 -22.65
C SER A 78 12.51 -8.92 -23.29
N THR A 79 12.42 -8.46 -24.54
CA THR A 79 13.50 -7.74 -25.19
C THR A 79 13.63 -6.31 -24.68
N LYS A 80 12.63 -5.80 -23.94
CA LYS A 80 12.63 -4.47 -23.32
C LYS A 80 12.63 -4.59 -21.80
N LEU A 81 13.60 -3.94 -21.16
CA LEU A 81 13.71 -3.93 -19.71
C LEU A 81 12.47 -3.35 -19.01
N SER A 82 11.83 -2.34 -19.61
CA SER A 82 10.62 -1.69 -19.06
C SER A 82 9.47 -2.65 -18.84
N ASP A 83 9.36 -3.69 -19.66
CA ASP A 83 8.26 -4.64 -19.57
C ASP A 83 8.43 -5.59 -18.38
N LEU A 84 9.64 -5.65 -17.79
CA LEU A 84 9.93 -6.51 -16.65
C LEU A 84 9.61 -5.90 -15.31
N LEU A 85 9.46 -4.58 -15.21
CA LEU A 85 9.29 -3.90 -13.92
C LEU A 85 8.14 -4.49 -13.08
N PRO A 86 6.96 -4.85 -13.63
CA PRO A 86 5.89 -5.51 -12.87
C PRO A 86 6.23 -6.93 -12.39
N TYR A 87 7.27 -7.54 -12.95
CA TYR A 87 7.71 -8.91 -12.69
C TYR A 87 9.05 -8.98 -11.94
N CYS A 88 9.52 -7.86 -11.39
CA CYS A 88 10.71 -7.80 -10.57
C CYS A 88 10.36 -7.47 -9.12
N ASP A 89 10.99 -8.17 -8.19
CA ASP A 89 11.05 -7.72 -6.81
C ASP A 89 11.82 -6.40 -6.73
N LEU A 90 11.34 -5.50 -5.88
CA LEU A 90 12.03 -4.25 -5.60
C LEU A 90 13.09 -4.50 -4.53
N LEU A 91 14.30 -4.04 -4.80
CA LEU A 91 15.46 -4.21 -3.93
C LEU A 91 15.91 -2.84 -3.43
N CYS A 92 16.16 -2.72 -2.12
CA CYS A 92 16.77 -1.56 -1.51
C CYS A 92 18.24 -1.87 -1.23
N PHE A 93 19.14 -1.03 -1.71
CA PHE A 93 20.56 -1.12 -1.38
C PHE A 93 20.83 -0.26 -0.16
N GLU A 94 21.55 -0.81 0.82
CA GLU A 94 21.78 -0.16 2.11
C GLU A 94 23.25 -0.18 2.47
N ARG A 95 23.76 0.96 2.94
CA ARG A 95 25.10 1.06 3.49
C ARG A 95 25.07 0.74 4.99
N HIS A 96 25.75 -0.34 5.37
CA HIS A 96 26.03 -0.71 6.76
C HIS A 96 27.49 -0.39 7.08
N GLU A 97 27.88 -0.50 8.36
CA GLU A 97 29.26 -0.21 8.81
C GLU A 97 30.30 -1.12 8.11
N ASP A 98 29.93 -2.37 7.82
CA ASP A 98 30.80 -3.41 7.28
C ASP A 98 30.65 -3.64 5.76
N GLY A 99 29.71 -2.97 5.09
CA GLY A 99 29.56 -3.06 3.65
C GLY A 99 28.18 -2.70 3.12
N TRP A 100 27.96 -3.02 1.84
CA TRP A 100 26.67 -2.87 1.20
C TRP A 100 25.80 -4.11 1.40
N TYR A 101 24.51 -3.91 1.62
CA TYR A 101 23.52 -4.97 1.77
C TYR A 101 22.39 -4.75 0.78
N VAL A 102 21.76 -5.84 0.33
CA VAL A 102 20.59 -5.77 -0.54
C VAL A 102 19.40 -6.37 0.19
N ARG A 103 18.39 -5.53 0.42
CA ARG A 103 17.13 -5.92 1.06
C ARG A 103 16.02 -6.02 0.02
N ASN A 104 15.24 -7.09 0.06
CA ASN A 104 14.09 -7.27 -0.82
C ASN A 104 12.84 -6.67 -0.17
N LEU A 105 12.27 -5.63 -0.77
CA LEU A 105 11.07 -4.91 -0.30
C LEU A 105 9.77 -5.65 -0.66
N THR A 106 9.78 -6.49 -1.68
CA THR A 106 8.60 -7.20 -2.20
C THR A 106 8.31 -8.49 -1.44
N SER A 107 9.35 -9.23 -1.06
CA SER A 107 9.23 -10.55 -0.43
C SER A 107 8.81 -10.54 1.04
N GLU A 108 8.79 -9.37 1.69
CA GLU A 108 8.40 -9.21 3.10
C GLU A 108 6.96 -9.68 3.38
N ARG A 109 6.16 -9.95 2.34
CA ARG A 109 4.79 -10.48 2.42
C ARG A 109 4.64 -11.96 2.71
N MET A 110 5.61 -12.80 2.38
CA MET A 110 5.34 -14.25 2.30
C MET A 110 5.39 -15.00 3.64
N GLY A 111 5.19 -14.29 4.77
CA GLY A 111 5.27 -14.88 6.11
C GLY A 111 6.68 -15.37 6.48
N VAL A 112 7.68 -15.01 5.68
CA VAL A 112 9.08 -15.34 5.91
C VAL A 112 9.75 -14.04 6.32
N ASN A 113 10.20 -13.95 7.58
CA ASN A 113 10.95 -12.82 8.10
C ASN A 113 12.29 -12.57 7.34
N ARG A 114 12.55 -13.21 6.21
CA ARG A 114 13.82 -13.13 5.48
C ARG A 114 13.80 -11.90 4.55
N ARG A 115 14.79 -11.03 4.71
CA ARG A 115 14.83 -9.69 4.08
C ARG A 115 16.06 -9.45 3.22
N TYR A 116 17.21 -9.96 3.63
CA TYR A 116 18.50 -9.66 2.99
C TYR A 116 18.96 -10.76 2.06
N LEU A 117 19.36 -10.41 0.83
CA LEU A 117 19.99 -11.34 -0.12
C LEU A 117 21.20 -12.00 0.54
N CYS A 118 21.32 -13.31 0.41
CA CYS A 118 22.28 -14.11 1.16
C CYS A 118 22.87 -15.25 0.33
N ALA A 119 24.16 -15.51 0.56
CA ALA A 119 24.79 -16.79 0.28
C ALA A 119 24.51 -17.81 1.40
N ASP A 120 23.46 -18.59 1.23
CA ASP A 120 23.05 -19.62 2.19
C ASP A 120 24.02 -20.82 2.15
N LYS A 121 24.65 -21.10 3.29
CA LYS A 121 25.60 -22.22 3.46
C LYS A 121 24.90 -23.59 3.46
N ASP A 122 23.67 -23.66 3.93
CA ASP A 122 22.89 -24.90 4.03
C ASP A 122 22.32 -25.30 2.67
N TYR A 123 22.11 -24.32 1.79
CA TYR A 123 21.62 -24.52 0.42
C TYR A 123 22.55 -23.88 -0.61
N LYS A 124 23.75 -24.47 -0.70
CA LYS A 124 24.79 -24.03 -1.62
C LYS A 124 24.25 -23.84 -3.04
N GLY A 125 24.59 -22.71 -3.64
CA GLY A 125 24.33 -22.40 -5.03
C GLY A 125 23.00 -21.72 -5.34
N PHE A 126 22.11 -21.51 -4.37
CA PHE A 126 20.88 -20.74 -4.56
C PHE A 126 21.00 -19.33 -3.98
N LEU A 127 20.53 -18.32 -4.71
CA LEU A 127 20.34 -16.99 -4.13
C LEU A 127 19.06 -16.98 -3.29
N LYS A 128 19.21 -16.63 -2.00
CA LYS A 128 18.13 -16.68 -1.01
C LYS A 128 18.04 -15.39 -0.20
N LEU A 129 17.07 -15.32 0.71
CA LEU A 129 16.97 -14.29 1.72
C LEU A 129 17.27 -14.84 3.13
N ASN A 130 17.84 -14.01 4.00
CA ASN A 130 18.00 -14.26 5.44
C ASN A 130 17.37 -13.16 6.30
N TYR A 131 17.04 -13.49 7.56
CA TYR A 131 16.33 -12.56 8.47
C TYR A 131 17.21 -11.41 8.95
N MET A 132 18.40 -11.76 9.44
CA MET A 132 19.35 -10.82 10.02
C MET A 132 20.58 -10.69 9.12
N PRO A 133 21.09 -9.46 8.94
CA PRO A 133 22.31 -9.23 8.20
C PRO A 133 23.49 -9.94 8.89
N ASN A 134 24.35 -10.55 8.09
CA ASN A 134 25.63 -11.11 8.49
C ASN A 134 26.58 -11.08 7.29
N ASN A 135 27.82 -11.52 7.47
CA ASN A 135 28.85 -11.49 6.43
C ASN A 135 28.49 -12.22 5.12
N HIS A 136 27.53 -13.16 5.11
CA HIS A 136 27.05 -13.80 3.88
C HIS A 136 26.07 -12.95 3.06
N ASN A 137 25.69 -11.78 3.57
CA ASN A 137 24.81 -10.82 2.90
C ASN A 137 25.57 -9.68 2.23
N ILE A 138 26.87 -9.51 2.54
CA ILE A 138 27.67 -8.41 2.03
C ILE A 138 27.72 -8.48 0.51
N LEU A 139 27.24 -7.42 -0.11
CA LEU A 139 27.35 -7.15 -1.53
C LEU A 139 28.74 -6.55 -1.81
N SER A 140 29.40 -7.08 -2.83
CA SER A 140 30.61 -6.52 -3.41
C SER A 140 30.59 -6.70 -4.92
N PHE A 141 31.45 -5.99 -5.63
CA PHE A 141 31.56 -6.09 -7.07
C PHE A 141 32.98 -6.39 -7.53
N LYS A 142 33.08 -7.04 -8.69
CA LYS A 142 34.34 -7.22 -9.41
C LYS A 142 34.13 -6.88 -10.88
N LYS A 143 35.06 -6.16 -11.49
CA LYS A 143 35.06 -5.97 -12.94
C LYS A 143 35.75 -7.15 -13.61
N GLU A 144 35.03 -7.84 -14.48
CA GLU A 144 35.56 -8.94 -15.29
C GLU A 144 35.17 -8.70 -16.76
N ASN A 145 36.17 -8.64 -17.65
CA ASN A 145 35.95 -8.37 -19.08
C ASN A 145 35.09 -7.12 -19.35
N GLY A 146 35.28 -6.07 -18.55
CA GLY A 146 34.52 -4.81 -18.66
C GLY A 146 33.09 -4.86 -18.12
N LYS A 147 32.64 -5.98 -17.53
CA LYS A 147 31.33 -6.12 -16.89
C LYS A 147 31.44 -6.10 -15.38
N LEU A 148 30.46 -5.50 -14.73
CA LEU A 148 30.36 -5.48 -13.27
C LEU A 148 29.68 -6.77 -12.79
N GLU A 149 30.47 -7.67 -12.19
CA GLU A 149 29.97 -8.91 -11.59
C GLU A 149 29.63 -8.65 -10.12
N ALA A 150 28.38 -8.92 -9.74
CA ALA A 150 27.94 -8.80 -8.36
C ALA A 150 28.24 -10.08 -7.57
N LEU A 151 28.67 -9.91 -6.32
CA LEU A 151 28.93 -11.00 -5.40
C LEU A 151 28.16 -10.75 -4.11
N ILE A 152 27.46 -11.78 -3.63
CA ILE A 152 26.77 -11.78 -2.33
C ILE A 152 27.49 -12.79 -1.43
N GLY A 153 27.98 -12.35 -0.28
CA GLY A 153 28.77 -13.21 0.62
C GLY A 153 30.04 -13.75 -0.03
N GLY A 154 30.60 -13.04 -1.01
CA GLY A 154 31.77 -13.45 -1.79
C GLY A 154 31.49 -14.40 -2.96
N GLU A 155 30.24 -14.82 -3.16
CA GLU A 155 29.84 -15.72 -4.25
C GLU A 155 29.22 -14.94 -5.41
N LYS A 156 29.63 -15.24 -6.66
CA LYS A 156 29.09 -14.58 -7.86
C LYS A 156 27.61 -14.86 -8.02
N VAL A 157 26.81 -13.82 -8.24
CA VAL A 157 25.39 -13.93 -8.58
C VAL A 157 25.23 -14.19 -10.07
N ARG A 158 24.59 -15.28 -10.45
CA ARG A 158 24.43 -15.74 -11.84
C ARG A 158 22.99 -16.09 -12.16
N TYR A 159 22.60 -15.96 -13.42
CA TYR A 159 21.30 -16.39 -13.91
C TYR A 159 21.44 -17.62 -14.80
N ASP A 160 20.71 -18.69 -14.48
CA ASP A 160 20.61 -19.88 -15.32
C ASP A 160 19.28 -19.88 -16.06
N LYS A 161 19.33 -19.64 -17.38
CA LYS A 161 18.15 -19.60 -18.24
C LYS A 161 17.42 -20.94 -18.35
N ASN A 162 18.13 -22.05 -18.23
CA ASN A 162 17.55 -23.39 -18.43
C ASN A 162 16.69 -23.77 -17.23
N SER A 163 17.13 -23.40 -16.02
CA SER A 163 16.34 -23.60 -14.80
C SER A 163 15.46 -22.40 -14.44
N GLY A 164 15.69 -21.23 -15.05
CA GLY A 164 15.01 -19.98 -14.71
C GLY A 164 15.38 -19.46 -13.32
N ARG A 165 16.60 -19.74 -12.83
CA ARG A 165 17.00 -19.50 -11.43
C ARG A 165 18.14 -18.51 -11.31
N TYR A 166 18.11 -17.74 -10.23
CA TYR A 166 19.24 -16.94 -9.77
C TYR A 166 20.05 -17.76 -8.76
N LEU A 167 21.32 -17.93 -9.06
CA LEU A 167 22.22 -18.88 -8.43
C LEU A 167 23.48 -18.16 -7.93
N LEU A 168 24.20 -18.82 -7.02
CA LEU A 168 25.47 -18.36 -6.47
C LEU A 168 26.61 -19.29 -6.85
N GLY A 169 27.79 -18.75 -7.15
CA GLY A 169 29.03 -19.52 -7.33
C GLY A 169 29.04 -20.49 -8.53
N LYS A 170 28.04 -20.43 -9.41
CA LYS A 170 27.91 -21.32 -10.57
C LYS A 170 28.85 -20.96 -11.72
N ASN A 171 29.19 -21.97 -12.54
CA ASN A 171 30.09 -21.84 -13.68
C ASN A 171 29.57 -20.81 -14.70
N VAL A 172 30.45 -19.90 -15.11
CA VAL A 172 30.21 -18.84 -16.10
C VAL A 172 29.83 -19.41 -17.48
N ALA A 173 30.31 -20.61 -17.83
CA ALA A 173 30.04 -21.22 -19.15
C ALA A 173 28.57 -21.57 -19.38
N THR A 174 27.78 -21.82 -18.33
CA THR A 174 26.38 -22.25 -18.43
C THR A 174 25.40 -21.23 -17.87
N THR A 175 25.88 -20.08 -17.39
CA THR A 175 25.06 -19.08 -16.71
C THR A 175 25.41 -17.68 -17.20
N SER A 176 24.44 -16.77 -17.15
CA SER A 176 24.60 -15.38 -17.56
C SER A 176 24.89 -14.47 -16.35
N PRO A 177 25.55 -13.33 -16.55
CA PRO A 177 25.68 -12.30 -15.52
C PRO A 177 24.32 -11.79 -15.08
N VAL A 178 24.28 -11.26 -13.86
CA VAL A 178 23.12 -10.58 -13.31
C VAL A 178 23.44 -9.09 -13.21
N SER A 179 22.54 -8.26 -13.73
CA SER A 179 22.65 -6.80 -13.67
C SER A 179 21.62 -6.24 -12.72
N PHE A 180 22.00 -5.17 -12.03
CA PHE A 180 21.11 -4.35 -11.21
C PHE A 180 20.81 -3.06 -11.94
N TYR A 181 19.56 -2.60 -11.87
CA TYR A 181 19.14 -1.34 -12.48
C TYR A 181 18.53 -0.45 -11.41
N GLN A 182 19.10 0.74 -11.24
CA GLN A 182 18.54 1.75 -10.36
C GLN A 182 17.26 2.30 -10.95
N LEU A 183 16.21 2.39 -10.14
CA LEU A 183 14.96 3.04 -10.50
C LEU A 183 15.04 4.52 -10.12
N GLU A 184 15.26 5.36 -11.12
CA GLU A 184 15.19 6.82 -11.01
C GLU A 184 13.77 7.30 -11.30
N ASN A 185 13.38 8.43 -10.69
CA ASN A 185 12.04 9.02 -10.79
C ASN A 185 10.91 8.05 -10.41
N ALA A 186 11.21 7.08 -9.56
CA ALA A 186 10.28 6.07 -9.09
C ALA A 186 9.57 6.53 -7.81
N SER A 187 8.28 6.23 -7.71
CA SER A 187 7.48 6.34 -6.50
C SER A 187 6.93 4.97 -6.11
N LEU A 188 6.92 4.68 -4.81
CA LEU A 188 6.24 3.52 -4.25
C LEU A 188 4.75 3.84 -4.12
N LEU A 189 3.91 3.14 -4.88
CA LEU A 189 2.47 3.24 -4.74
C LEU A 189 1.97 2.32 -3.62
N LEU A 190 1.49 2.93 -2.55
CA LEU A 190 0.68 2.29 -1.52
C LEU A 190 -0.78 2.25 -1.97
N CYS A 191 -1.54 1.23 -1.58
CA CYS A 191 -2.96 1.14 -1.90
C CYS A 191 -3.77 0.44 -0.81
N ASP A 192 -5.08 0.58 -0.84
CA ASP A 192 -5.94 0.07 0.23
C ASP A 192 -6.14 -1.45 0.23
N THR A 193 -5.64 -2.15 -0.79
CA THR A 193 -5.56 -3.61 -0.88
C THR A 193 -4.17 -4.16 -0.55
N LEU A 194 -3.29 -3.30 -0.04
CA LEU A 194 -1.91 -3.63 0.29
C LEU A 194 -1.80 -4.29 1.67
N ASP A 195 -1.01 -5.35 1.77
CA ASP A 195 -0.46 -5.84 3.01
C ASP A 195 0.99 -5.37 3.20
N ILE A 196 1.24 -4.56 4.21
CA ILE A 196 2.60 -4.21 4.68
C ILE A 196 2.91 -5.07 5.91
N TYR A 197 4.05 -5.75 5.87
CA TYR A 197 4.57 -6.56 6.97
C TYR A 197 5.74 -5.86 7.63
N SER A 198 6.65 -5.34 6.81
CA SER A 198 7.62 -4.35 7.17
C SER A 198 7.87 -3.43 5.97
N ILE A 199 8.48 -2.30 6.21
CA ILE A 199 9.10 -1.43 5.22
C ILE A 199 10.04 -0.49 5.96
N HIS A 200 11.28 -0.34 5.49
CA HIS A 200 12.23 0.60 6.07
C HIS A 200 13.03 1.26 4.96
N THR A 201 12.58 2.37 4.39
CA THR A 201 13.27 2.97 3.24
C THR A 201 12.94 4.45 3.14
N THR A 202 13.79 5.21 2.45
CA THR A 202 13.50 6.59 2.07
C THR A 202 13.15 6.59 0.60
N ALA A 203 11.89 6.88 0.26
CA ALA A 203 11.40 6.78 -1.11
C ALA A 203 10.33 7.83 -1.36
N TYR A 204 10.13 8.17 -2.64
CA TYR A 204 8.95 8.91 -3.04
C TYR A 204 7.73 8.01 -2.88
N VAL A 205 6.67 8.51 -2.24
CA VAL A 205 5.49 7.71 -1.90
C VAL A 205 4.23 8.32 -2.47
N ARG A 206 3.39 7.45 -3.02
CA ARG A 206 2.03 7.77 -3.42
C ARG A 206 1.04 6.85 -2.72
N LEU A 207 -0.16 7.33 -2.42
CA LEU A 207 -1.25 6.51 -1.90
C LEU A 207 -2.43 6.54 -2.86
N LYS A 208 -2.81 5.37 -3.38
CA LYS A 208 -4.08 5.18 -4.07
C LYS A 208 -5.19 4.91 -3.07
N ARG A 209 -6.02 5.92 -2.79
CA ARG A 209 -7.16 5.81 -1.89
C ARG A 209 -8.12 6.98 -2.10
N HIS A 210 -9.39 6.65 -2.29
CA HIS A 210 -10.45 7.65 -2.31
C HIS A 210 -10.67 8.27 -0.92
N PHE A 211 -10.61 9.60 -0.83
CA PHE A 211 -11.01 10.37 0.35
C PHE A 211 -12.22 11.23 0.00
N LYS A 212 -13.26 11.12 0.82
CA LYS A 212 -14.53 11.83 0.57
C LYS A 212 -14.57 13.13 1.36
N SER A 213 -14.78 14.25 0.66
CA SER A 213 -15.04 15.56 1.29
C SER A 213 -16.25 15.51 2.23
N ASP A 214 -16.21 16.32 3.27
CA ASP A 214 -17.27 16.46 4.29
C ASP A 214 -17.68 15.16 4.98
N CYS A 215 -16.80 14.15 4.94
CA CYS A 215 -16.94 12.85 5.59
C CYS A 215 -15.75 12.56 6.50
N PHE A 216 -15.90 11.54 7.35
CA PHE A 216 -14.86 11.06 8.23
C PHE A 216 -14.02 10.00 7.52
N ASN A 217 -12.76 10.34 7.21
CA ASN A 217 -11.81 9.42 6.60
C ASN A 217 -10.74 9.04 7.64
N THR A 218 -10.69 7.77 8.06
CA THR A 218 -9.64 7.29 8.97
C THR A 218 -8.31 7.17 8.25
N LEU A 219 -7.24 7.73 8.78
CA LEU A 219 -5.91 7.68 8.19
C LEU A 219 -4.89 7.24 9.25
N ILE A 220 -4.05 6.28 8.90
CA ILE A 220 -2.84 5.92 9.63
C ILE A 220 -1.78 5.55 8.58
N LEU A 221 -0.57 6.09 8.69
CA LEU A 221 0.49 5.94 7.69
C LEU A 221 1.82 5.54 8.34
N PRO A 222 2.65 4.69 7.69
CA PRO A 222 3.92 4.21 8.24
C PRO A 222 5.07 5.24 8.12
N PHE A 223 4.74 6.51 7.98
CA PHE A 223 5.64 7.64 7.80
C PHE A 223 4.94 8.93 8.23
N GLU A 224 5.73 9.95 8.54
CA GLU A 224 5.25 11.28 8.88
C GLU A 224 4.78 12.03 7.62
N VAL A 225 3.72 12.83 7.73
CA VAL A 225 3.27 13.75 6.68
C VAL A 225 3.49 15.18 7.16
N GLU A 226 4.59 15.80 6.71
CA GLU A 226 5.02 17.13 7.15
C GLU A 226 3.96 18.22 6.89
N ASN A 227 3.34 18.21 5.71
CA ASN A 227 2.26 19.14 5.35
C ASN A 227 1.10 18.39 4.66
N TYR A 228 0.14 17.92 5.47
CA TYR A 228 -1.00 17.17 4.96
C TYR A 228 -1.94 18.00 4.07
N LYS A 229 -1.96 19.33 4.22
CA LYS A 229 -2.78 20.21 3.36
C LYS A 229 -2.23 20.29 1.95
N LYS A 230 -0.91 20.20 1.77
CA LYS A 230 -0.30 20.09 0.44
C LYS A 230 -0.74 18.79 -0.29
N VAL A 231 -1.02 17.73 0.46
CA VAL A 231 -1.37 16.41 -0.09
C VAL A 231 -2.87 16.24 -0.31
N PHE A 232 -3.69 16.76 0.61
CA PHE A 232 -5.14 16.54 0.64
C PHE A 232 -5.96 17.81 0.32
N GLY A 233 -5.32 18.96 0.15
CA GLY A 233 -5.93 20.26 -0.14
C GLY A 233 -5.92 21.22 1.04
N GLU A 234 -5.92 22.53 0.77
CA GLU A 234 -5.92 23.60 1.78
C GLU A 234 -7.13 23.58 2.72
N GLY A 235 -8.26 23.02 2.23
CA GLY A 235 -9.48 22.82 3.01
C GLY A 235 -9.50 21.55 3.85
N ALA A 236 -8.43 20.74 3.81
CA ALA A 236 -8.31 19.54 4.61
C ALA A 236 -8.11 19.86 6.10
N LEU A 237 -8.74 19.06 6.94
CA LEU A 237 -8.64 19.15 8.40
C LEU A 237 -8.30 17.77 8.96
N ALA A 238 -7.29 17.72 9.83
CA ALA A 238 -6.90 16.50 10.53
C ALA A 238 -7.17 16.61 12.04
N TYR A 239 -7.62 15.50 12.62
CA TYR A 239 -7.98 15.43 14.04
C TYR A 239 -7.41 14.19 14.71
N LEU A 240 -6.81 14.38 15.89
CA LEU A 240 -6.29 13.32 16.74
C LEU A 240 -7.33 12.91 17.79
N PRO A 241 -7.62 11.61 17.99
CA PRO A 241 -8.52 11.15 19.06
C PRO A 241 -7.96 11.45 20.46
N MET A 242 -8.80 12.02 21.34
CA MET A 242 -8.38 12.50 22.67
C MET A 242 -8.98 11.75 23.86
N GLY A 243 -9.99 10.92 23.65
CA GLY A 243 -10.69 10.19 24.71
C GLY A 243 -12.17 10.52 24.78
N ILE A 244 -12.83 10.08 25.85
CA ILE A 244 -14.25 10.32 26.09
C ILE A 244 -14.40 11.20 27.32
N SER A 245 -15.18 12.26 27.20
CA SER A 245 -15.60 13.06 28.34
C SER A 245 -16.98 13.66 28.08
N ASP A 246 -17.76 13.84 29.14
CA ASP A 246 -19.16 14.28 29.07
C ASP A 246 -20.03 13.45 28.12
N GLY A 247 -19.73 12.14 28.03
CA GLY A 247 -20.46 11.19 27.17
C GLY A 247 -20.24 11.40 25.67
N LYS A 248 -19.21 12.16 25.27
CA LYS A 248 -18.84 12.44 23.88
C LYS A 248 -17.42 11.97 23.59
N LEU A 249 -17.19 11.51 22.36
CA LEU A 249 -15.84 11.26 21.85
C LEU A 249 -15.20 12.59 21.44
N HIS A 250 -14.04 12.90 22.01
CA HIS A 250 -13.30 14.14 21.77
C HIS A 250 -12.14 13.97 20.83
N PHE A 251 -11.89 15.01 20.04
CA PHE A 251 -10.73 15.10 19.18
C PHE A 251 -10.08 16.47 19.26
N LYS A 252 -8.77 16.49 19.07
CA LYS A 252 -7.95 17.69 18.97
C LYS A 252 -7.59 17.93 17.51
N LYS A 253 -7.81 19.15 17.01
CA LYS A 253 -7.36 19.57 15.69
C LYS A 253 -5.83 19.57 15.61
N VAL A 254 -5.31 19.15 14.46
CA VAL A 254 -3.87 19.08 14.18
C VAL A 254 -3.54 20.12 13.12
N ASP A 255 -2.74 21.12 13.51
CA ASP A 255 -2.27 22.17 12.60
C ASP A 255 -0.85 21.91 12.05
N GLY A 256 -0.13 20.95 12.63
CA GLY A 256 1.22 20.54 12.23
C GLY A 256 1.28 19.20 11.48
N PRO A 257 2.46 18.57 11.45
CA PRO A 257 2.67 17.27 10.81
C PRO A 257 1.73 16.18 11.36
N LEU A 258 1.44 15.19 10.51
CA LEU A 258 0.81 13.94 10.93
C LEU A 258 1.91 12.93 11.25
N GLU A 259 2.00 12.50 12.50
CA GLU A 259 3.00 11.58 12.99
C GLU A 259 2.84 10.18 12.39
N ALA A 260 3.97 9.50 12.17
CA ALA A 260 3.97 8.11 11.72
C ALA A 260 3.23 7.20 12.71
N ASN A 261 2.53 6.18 12.19
CA ASN A 261 1.83 5.16 12.96
C ASN A 261 0.79 5.70 13.96
N THR A 262 0.34 6.94 13.76
CA THR A 262 -0.64 7.62 14.63
C THR A 262 -1.99 7.72 13.91
N PRO A 263 -3.13 7.42 14.58
CA PRO A 263 -4.44 7.50 13.96
C PRO A 263 -4.93 8.95 13.85
N TYR A 264 -5.34 9.34 12.66
CA TYR A 264 -5.96 10.63 12.37
C TYR A 264 -7.33 10.47 11.71
N LEU A 265 -8.24 11.37 12.01
CA LEU A 265 -9.49 11.54 11.28
C LEU A 265 -9.34 12.73 10.33
N LEU A 266 -9.37 12.45 9.03
CA LEU A 266 -9.29 13.45 7.97
C LEU A 266 -10.69 13.82 7.47
N CYS A 267 -11.00 15.11 7.41
CA CYS A 267 -12.28 15.65 6.94
C CYS A 267 -12.09 17.06 6.31
N GLY A 268 -13.19 17.79 6.09
CA GLY A 268 -13.18 19.10 5.44
C GLY A 268 -13.34 19.00 3.92
N LYS A 269 -12.93 20.05 3.21
CA LYS A 269 -12.94 20.11 1.75
C LYS A 269 -11.62 19.56 1.22
N LEU A 270 -11.65 18.33 0.73
CA LEU A 270 -10.49 17.61 0.21
C LEU A 270 -10.41 17.78 -1.31
N ASP A 271 -9.19 17.84 -1.83
CA ASP A 271 -8.94 17.92 -3.26
C ASP A 271 -9.35 16.62 -3.96
N VAL A 272 -9.96 16.78 -5.13
CA VAL A 272 -10.24 15.66 -6.04
C VAL A 272 -9.01 15.48 -6.91
N VAL A 273 -8.32 14.37 -6.72
CA VAL A 273 -7.12 13.99 -7.49
C VAL A 273 -7.46 12.92 -8.52
N GLU A 274 -6.70 12.88 -9.62
CA GLU A 274 -6.87 11.86 -10.65
C GLU A 274 -6.57 10.46 -10.08
N ASP A 275 -7.41 9.48 -10.45
CA ASP A 275 -7.31 8.08 -10.04
C ASP A 275 -7.24 7.82 -8.51
N ASP A 276 -7.63 8.81 -7.69
CA ASP A 276 -7.49 8.80 -6.24
C ASP A 276 -6.03 8.63 -5.76
N ILE A 277 -5.05 9.13 -6.52
CA ILE A 277 -3.62 9.01 -6.19
C ILE A 277 -3.11 10.30 -5.52
N HIS A 278 -2.71 10.19 -4.27
CA HIS A 278 -2.15 11.28 -3.47
C HIS A 278 -0.63 11.18 -3.40
N ASP A 279 0.08 12.26 -3.71
CA ASP A 279 1.55 12.33 -3.69
C ASP A 279 2.07 12.92 -2.38
N PHE A 280 2.92 12.18 -1.68
CA PHE A 280 3.54 12.58 -0.41
C PHE A 280 4.98 13.07 -0.59
N GLY A 281 5.54 12.97 -1.80
CA GLY A 281 6.95 13.24 -2.05
C GLY A 281 7.88 12.23 -1.38
N LEU A 282 9.12 12.65 -1.17
CA LEU A 282 10.17 11.84 -0.53
C LEU A 282 9.91 11.73 0.97
N VAL A 283 9.66 10.53 1.47
CA VAL A 283 9.39 10.26 2.89
C VAL A 283 10.22 9.09 3.40
N LYS A 284 10.49 9.10 4.71
CA LYS A 284 11.10 7.96 5.40
C LYS A 284 10.00 7.01 5.89
N LEU A 285 9.85 5.89 5.22
CA LEU A 285 8.99 4.77 5.63
C LEU A 285 9.70 3.95 6.69
N SER A 286 9.05 3.71 7.83
CA SER A 286 9.58 2.82 8.85
C SER A 286 8.46 2.11 9.61
N TYR A 287 8.24 0.85 9.27
CA TYR A 287 7.30 -0.05 9.92
C TYR A 287 7.85 -1.48 9.94
N ASN A 288 7.56 -2.20 11.02
CA ASN A 288 7.68 -3.65 11.11
C ASN A 288 6.57 -4.16 12.05
N GLN A 289 6.40 -5.47 12.15
CA GLN A 289 5.31 -6.06 12.96
C GLN A 289 5.45 -5.81 14.47
N ASP A 290 6.63 -5.43 14.95
CA ASP A 290 6.87 -5.10 16.35
C ASP A 290 6.44 -3.65 16.67
N VAL A 291 6.27 -2.81 15.65
CA VAL A 291 5.70 -1.47 15.81
C VAL A 291 4.22 -1.59 16.16
N SER A 292 3.86 -1.16 17.37
CA SER A 292 2.47 -1.08 17.80
C SER A 292 1.69 -0.09 16.93
N LEU A 293 0.60 -0.57 16.35
CA LEU A 293 -0.44 0.28 15.72
C LEU A 293 -1.59 0.57 16.68
N VAL A 294 -1.36 0.36 17.98
CA VAL A 294 -2.30 0.67 19.05
C VAL A 294 -1.95 2.04 19.62
N TYR A 295 -2.91 2.95 19.54
CA TYR A 295 -2.84 4.27 20.17
C TYR A 295 -3.88 4.31 21.29
N GLN A 296 -3.44 4.48 22.53
CA GLN A 296 -4.30 4.54 23.69
C GLN A 296 -4.33 5.95 24.27
N LYS A 297 -5.54 6.45 24.51
CA LYS A 297 -5.75 7.78 25.10
C LYS A 297 -6.99 7.73 25.98
N GLN A 298 -6.82 7.94 27.28
CA GLN A 298 -7.92 7.84 28.25
C GLN A 298 -8.68 6.49 28.08
N GLU A 299 -9.99 6.53 27.86
CA GLU A 299 -10.90 5.38 27.75
C GLU A 299 -10.90 4.74 26.36
N ILE A 300 -10.26 5.38 25.37
CA ILE A 300 -10.24 4.89 23.99
C ILE A 300 -8.93 4.19 23.65
N THR A 301 -9.05 3.10 22.90
CA THR A 301 -7.93 2.37 22.30
C THR A 301 -8.18 2.26 20.80
N CYS A 302 -7.40 2.99 20.02
CA CYS A 302 -7.42 2.95 18.56
C CYS A 302 -6.53 1.81 18.05
N HIS A 303 -6.99 1.13 17.01
CA HIS A 303 -6.31 0.00 16.37
C HIS A 303 -6.15 0.29 14.87
N GLY A 304 -4.92 0.60 14.45
CA GLY A 304 -4.57 0.77 13.04
C GLY A 304 -4.28 -0.55 12.33
N VAL A 305 -4.42 -0.55 11.00
CA VAL A 305 -4.02 -1.68 10.14
C VAL A 305 -3.26 -1.22 8.91
N TYR A 306 -2.19 -1.94 8.58
CA TYR A 306 -1.51 -1.86 7.28
C TYR A 306 -1.70 -3.13 6.44
N LYS A 307 -2.69 -3.95 6.79
CA LYS A 307 -3.06 -5.15 6.05
C LYS A 307 -4.51 -5.05 5.62
N ALA A 308 -4.75 -5.40 4.36
CA ALA A 308 -6.07 -5.57 3.78
C ALA A 308 -6.49 -7.03 3.96
N ASP A 309 -6.76 -7.41 5.20
CA ASP A 309 -7.08 -8.79 5.59
C ASP A 309 -8.41 -8.86 6.36
N GLU A 310 -8.85 -10.08 6.61
CA GLU A 310 -9.98 -10.40 7.48
C GLU A 310 -9.71 -9.88 8.89
N TYR A 311 -10.32 -8.75 9.23
CA TYR A 311 -10.27 -8.16 10.55
C TYR A 311 -11.36 -8.78 11.42
N ARG A 312 -11.01 -9.21 12.63
CA ARG A 312 -11.94 -9.80 13.60
C ARG A 312 -12.16 -8.83 14.76
N PRO A 313 -12.92 -7.75 14.56
CA PRO A 313 -13.25 -6.84 15.64
C PRO A 313 -14.08 -7.56 16.69
N LYS A 314 -13.84 -7.24 17.95
CA LYS A 314 -14.73 -7.64 19.03
C LYS A 314 -16.01 -6.80 18.98
N LYS A 315 -17.11 -7.36 19.47
CA LYS A 315 -18.35 -6.63 19.78
C LYS A 315 -18.00 -5.39 20.60
N GLY A 316 -18.54 -4.25 20.19
CA GLY A 316 -18.24 -2.95 20.79
C GLY A 316 -17.09 -2.18 20.13
N THR A 317 -16.43 -2.73 19.11
CA THR A 317 -15.50 -1.96 18.26
C THR A 317 -16.28 -0.93 17.44
N TYR A 318 -15.72 0.27 17.28
CA TYR A 318 -16.32 1.36 16.54
C TYR A 318 -15.55 1.66 15.24
N PHE A 319 -16.29 1.99 14.19
CA PHE A 319 -15.79 2.31 12.85
C PHE A 319 -16.38 3.62 12.34
N PHE A 320 -15.57 4.41 11.66
CA PHE A 320 -16.03 5.56 10.91
C PHE A 320 -16.48 5.15 9.50
N GLY A 321 -17.64 5.63 9.07
CA GLY A 321 -18.10 5.50 7.69
C GLY A 321 -18.95 6.69 7.29
N ASP A 322 -18.61 7.32 6.17
CA ASP A 322 -19.19 8.60 5.75
C ASP A 322 -19.19 9.61 6.92
N SER A 323 -20.34 10.16 7.29
CA SER A 323 -20.51 11.08 8.41
C SER A 323 -21.05 10.40 9.68
N LYS A 324 -20.83 9.09 9.84
CA LYS A 324 -21.41 8.28 10.93
C LYS A 324 -20.37 7.43 11.65
N LEU A 325 -20.71 7.09 12.90
CA LEU A 325 -20.07 6.03 13.66
C LEU A 325 -20.92 4.76 13.59
N TYR A 326 -20.24 3.65 13.38
CA TYR A 326 -20.84 2.32 13.42
C TYR A 326 -20.24 1.55 14.59
N LYS A 327 -21.09 0.89 15.37
CA LYS A 327 -20.67 -0.01 16.44
C LYS A 327 -20.84 -1.45 15.95
N GLN A 328 -19.82 -2.27 16.18
CA GLN A 328 -19.87 -3.70 15.92
C GLN A 328 -20.77 -4.38 16.94
N GLU A 329 -21.86 -5.01 16.49
CA GLU A 329 -22.86 -5.63 17.37
C GLU A 329 -22.59 -7.12 17.66
N ALA A 330 -21.75 -7.77 16.86
CA ALA A 330 -21.40 -9.18 16.97
C ALA A 330 -19.92 -9.41 16.64
N ASP A 331 -19.33 -10.50 17.13
CA ASP A 331 -17.93 -10.89 16.85
C ASP A 331 -17.80 -11.49 15.43
N GLU A 332 -18.19 -10.70 14.44
CA GLU A 332 -18.18 -11.07 13.02
C GLU A 332 -16.93 -10.51 12.32
N LYS A 333 -16.46 -11.30 11.35
CA LYS A 333 -15.34 -10.91 10.48
C LYS A 333 -15.77 -9.80 9.55
N ILE A 334 -14.95 -8.77 9.43
CA ILE A 334 -15.11 -7.73 8.43
C ILE A 334 -13.83 -7.60 7.60
N ASN A 335 -13.98 -7.20 6.34
CA ASN A 335 -12.81 -6.86 5.53
C ASN A 335 -12.43 -5.41 5.82
N MET A 336 -11.34 -5.21 6.57
CA MET A 336 -10.79 -3.89 6.79
C MET A 336 -9.61 -3.68 5.85
N LYS A 337 -9.72 -2.66 5.01
CA LYS A 337 -8.68 -2.27 4.07
C LYS A 337 -7.53 -1.55 4.79
N ALA A 338 -6.33 -1.60 4.23
CA ALA A 338 -5.12 -1.01 4.83
C ALA A 338 -5.20 0.52 5.01
N PHE A 339 -4.31 1.05 5.85
CA PHE A 339 -4.17 2.48 6.22
C PHE A 339 -5.40 3.07 6.92
N ARG A 340 -6.20 2.21 7.56
CA ARG A 340 -7.39 2.57 8.33
C ARG A 340 -7.19 2.22 9.79
N TRP A 341 -8.03 2.81 10.64
CA TRP A 341 -8.08 2.48 12.05
C TRP A 341 -9.52 2.37 12.54
N SER A 342 -9.72 1.55 13.57
CA SER A 342 -10.94 1.41 14.36
C SER A 342 -10.63 1.78 15.82
N PHE A 343 -11.61 1.82 16.71
CA PHE A 343 -11.32 1.96 18.13
C PHE A 343 -12.28 1.19 19.02
N THR A 344 -11.82 0.87 20.23
CA THR A 344 -12.64 0.37 21.32
C THR A 344 -12.68 1.41 22.43
N SER A 345 -13.71 1.32 23.28
CA SER A 345 -13.88 2.20 24.44
C SER A 345 -14.21 1.35 25.66
N SER A 346 -13.57 1.65 26.80
CA SER A 346 -13.97 1.09 28.09
C SER A 346 -15.25 1.72 28.65
N GLU A 347 -15.64 2.90 28.14
CA GLU A 347 -16.85 3.61 28.55
C GLU A 347 -17.98 3.55 27.52
N THR A 348 -19.22 3.59 28.01
CA THR A 348 -20.40 3.78 27.17
C THR A 348 -20.61 5.26 26.88
N PHE A 349 -20.47 5.63 25.62
CA PHE A 349 -20.78 6.97 25.12
C PHE A 349 -21.88 6.89 24.05
N ASN A 350 -22.54 8.01 23.80
CA ASN A 350 -23.55 8.07 22.75
C ASN A 350 -22.85 8.08 21.39
N ALA A 351 -22.94 7.00 20.61
CA ALA A 351 -22.32 6.90 19.28
C ALA A 351 -22.83 7.95 18.26
N LYS A 352 -23.91 8.68 18.58
CA LYS A 352 -24.40 9.84 17.80
C LYS A 352 -23.85 11.19 18.29
N ALA A 353 -23.11 11.22 19.39
CA ALA A 353 -22.58 12.42 20.01
C ALA A 353 -21.05 12.48 19.84
N PHE A 354 -20.62 13.21 18.81
CA PHE A 354 -19.22 13.61 18.64
C PHE A 354 -19.02 15.01 19.24
N SER A 355 -17.89 15.23 19.91
CA SER A 355 -17.43 16.56 20.30
C SER A 355 -16.11 16.82 19.60
N MET A 356 -16.09 17.76 18.68
CA MET A 356 -14.86 18.27 18.09
C MET A 356 -14.78 19.71 18.58
N GLU A 357 -13.77 20.08 19.38
CA GLU A 357 -13.68 21.39 20.05
C GLU A 357 -13.75 22.61 19.10
N GLU A 358 -13.73 22.43 17.77
CA GLU A 358 -13.89 23.52 16.79
C GLU A 358 -14.77 23.22 15.55
N ILE A 359 -15.63 22.18 15.56
CA ILE A 359 -16.64 21.98 14.48
C ILE A 359 -18.05 22.07 15.07
N LEU A 360 -18.41 23.26 15.52
CA LEU A 360 -19.83 23.65 15.57
C LEU A 360 -20.22 24.54 14.36
N SER A 361 -19.27 24.87 13.46
CA SER A 361 -19.52 25.75 12.31
C SER A 361 -19.34 25.12 10.92
N ILE A 362 -18.65 23.97 10.77
CA ILE A 362 -18.30 23.44 9.43
C ILE A 362 -19.14 22.22 8.99
N ILE A 363 -19.67 21.42 9.92
CA ILE A 363 -20.67 20.40 9.56
C ILE A 363 -22.04 20.98 9.89
N LYS A 364 -22.74 21.51 8.89
CA LYS A 364 -24.20 21.50 8.92
C LYS A 364 -24.60 20.03 9.06
N ILE A 365 -24.74 19.55 10.29
CA ILE A 365 -25.57 18.38 10.57
C ILE A 365 -26.95 18.84 10.11
N PRO A 366 -27.56 18.24 9.08
CA PRO A 366 -28.97 18.48 8.85
C PRO A 366 -29.66 17.98 10.11
N SER A 367 -29.99 18.92 10.99
CA SER A 367 -30.94 18.72 12.06
C SER A 367 -32.20 18.18 11.40
N THR A 368 -32.55 16.95 11.74
CA THR A 368 -33.71 16.22 11.23
C THR A 368 -33.79 16.16 9.70
N LEU A 369 -33.35 15.04 9.13
CA LEU A 369 -34.16 14.45 8.05
C LEU A 369 -35.56 14.23 8.65
N LYS A 370 -36.46 15.20 8.46
CA LYS A 370 -37.81 14.80 8.09
C LYS A 370 -37.60 13.89 6.89
N THR A 371 -37.97 12.63 7.02
CA THR A 371 -38.10 11.73 5.89
C THR A 371 -39.07 12.43 4.93
N GLU A 372 -38.55 13.21 3.99
CA GLU A 372 -39.32 13.54 2.81
C GLU A 372 -39.52 12.21 2.11
N SER A 373 -40.73 11.70 2.27
CA SER A 373 -41.19 10.50 1.61
C SER A 373 -40.91 10.68 0.11
N ALA A 374 -40.12 9.77 -0.45
CA ALA A 374 -39.61 9.92 -1.81
C ALA A 374 -40.78 10.14 -2.78
N LYS A 375 -40.75 11.25 -3.53
CA LYS A 375 -41.76 11.53 -4.55
C LYS A 375 -41.74 10.41 -5.60
N ILE A 376 -42.94 9.97 -5.99
CA ILE A 376 -43.16 8.92 -6.97
C ILE A 376 -43.86 9.55 -8.16
N TYR A 377 -43.40 9.20 -9.36
CA TYR A 377 -43.92 9.71 -10.61
C TYR A 377 -44.32 8.57 -11.55
N THR A 378 -45.24 8.83 -12.48
CA THR A 378 -45.46 7.95 -13.64
C THR A 378 -44.28 8.05 -14.62
N LEU A 379 -44.27 7.21 -15.66
CA LEU A 379 -43.25 7.27 -16.71
C LEU A 379 -43.31 8.58 -17.52
N GLU A 380 -44.48 9.21 -17.57
CA GLU A 380 -44.76 10.49 -18.20
C GLU A 380 -44.39 11.67 -17.28
N GLY A 381 -43.86 11.40 -16.08
CA GLY A 381 -43.39 12.42 -15.14
C GLY A 381 -44.50 13.04 -14.27
N GLN A 382 -45.71 12.47 -14.23
CA GLN A 382 -46.78 12.96 -13.37
C GLN A 382 -46.57 12.50 -11.92
N PHE A 383 -46.64 13.41 -10.96
CA PHE A 383 -46.52 13.09 -9.53
C PHE A 383 -47.74 12.29 -9.03
N VAL A 384 -47.51 11.16 -8.38
CA VAL A 384 -48.56 10.23 -7.90
C VAL A 384 -48.52 9.96 -6.39
N GLY A 385 -47.64 10.65 -5.66
CA GLY A 385 -47.57 10.57 -4.20
C GLY A 385 -46.19 10.18 -3.70
N THR A 386 -46.13 9.72 -2.45
CA THR A 386 -44.86 9.48 -1.75
C THR A 386 -44.77 8.12 -1.06
N SER A 387 -45.70 7.21 -1.36
CA SER A 387 -45.72 5.84 -0.83
C SER A 387 -46.10 4.86 -1.95
N LEU A 388 -45.29 3.81 -2.11
CA LEU A 388 -45.55 2.75 -3.10
C LEU A 388 -46.70 1.83 -2.67
N ARG A 389 -47.09 1.83 -1.38
CA ARG A 389 -48.09 0.89 -0.83
C ARG A 389 -49.52 1.16 -1.31
N THR A 390 -49.80 2.38 -1.76
CA THR A 390 -51.14 2.84 -2.15
C THR A 390 -51.31 2.97 -3.66
N LEU A 391 -50.27 2.66 -4.43
CA LEU A 391 -50.30 2.78 -5.89
C LEU A 391 -50.78 1.47 -6.56
N PRO A 392 -51.55 1.55 -7.65
CA PRO A 392 -51.89 0.40 -8.47
C PRO A 392 -50.65 -0.34 -9.01
N LYS A 393 -50.86 -1.55 -9.52
CA LYS A 393 -49.81 -2.30 -10.24
C LYS A 393 -49.38 -1.50 -11.48
N GLY A 394 -48.07 -1.40 -11.69
CA GLY A 394 -47.51 -0.56 -12.75
C GLY A 394 -46.03 -0.24 -12.57
N ILE A 395 -45.51 0.61 -13.47
CA ILE A 395 -44.11 1.08 -13.45
C ILE A 395 -44.08 2.54 -13.05
N TYR A 396 -43.23 2.87 -12.07
CA TYR A 396 -43.10 4.20 -11.51
C TYR A 396 -41.64 4.63 -11.44
N ILE A 397 -41.42 5.94 -11.32
CA ILE A 397 -40.10 6.53 -11.08
C ILE A 397 -40.05 7.04 -9.64
N SER A 398 -39.08 6.57 -8.87
CA SER A 398 -38.77 7.13 -7.55
C SER A 398 -37.25 7.22 -7.38
N GLN A 399 -36.78 8.36 -6.87
CA GLN A 399 -35.34 8.64 -6.69
C GLN A 399 -34.51 8.38 -7.97
N GLY A 400 -35.06 8.71 -9.14
CA GLY A 400 -34.39 8.54 -10.44
C GLY A 400 -34.27 7.09 -10.93
N ARG A 401 -34.94 6.13 -10.28
CA ARG A 401 -34.96 4.71 -10.68
C ARG A 401 -36.36 4.24 -11.04
N LYS A 402 -36.45 3.30 -11.99
CA LYS A 402 -37.70 2.61 -12.31
C LYS A 402 -38.01 1.56 -11.24
N ILE A 403 -39.24 1.55 -10.76
CA ILE A 403 -39.77 0.62 -9.76
C ILE A 403 -41.02 -0.06 -10.36
N VAL A 404 -41.13 -1.37 -10.20
CA VAL A 404 -42.28 -2.15 -10.67
C VAL A 404 -43.10 -2.61 -9.47
N ILE A 405 -44.38 -2.25 -9.44
CA ILE A 405 -45.37 -2.76 -8.49
C ILE A 405 -46.12 -3.90 -9.18
N LYS A 406 -45.97 -5.12 -8.66
CA LYS A 406 -46.48 -6.37 -9.25
C LYS A 406 -47.88 -6.75 -8.81
#